data_AF-A0A495XMM5-F1
#
_entry.id   AF-A0A495XMM5-F1
#
_cell.length_a   1.000
_cell.length_b   1.000
_cell.length_c   1.000
_cell.angle_alpha   90.00
_cell.angle_beta   90.00
_cell.angle_gamma   90.00
#
_symmetry.space_group_name_H-M   'P 1'
#
loop_
_entity.id
_entity.type
_entity.pdbx_description
1 polymer ?
#
loop_
_entity_poly.entity_id
_entity_poly.type
_entity_poly.pdbx_seq_one_letter_code
_entity_poly.pdbx_strand_id
1 'polypeptide(L)'
;MSTRPTPEQLAAVEAFAVGGHVVLQAGAGSGKTTTLVQMARRKRRPGQYLVFNRSIADGARRRFPRHVGADTAHSLAYQAVGWRYAERLAMPCMSSAKLAAVLGPTGTRWPKCCRCSGPGVESP
;
A
#
# COMPACT_ATOMS: atom_id res chain seq x y z
N MET A 1 -8.56 -18.40 -16.88
CA MET A 1 -9.94 -17.94 -17.16
C MET A 1 -9.86 -16.64 -17.93
N SER A 2 -10.15 -16.67 -19.24
CA SER A 2 -10.18 -15.47 -20.09
C SER A 2 -11.60 -14.89 -20.03
N THR A 3 -11.82 -13.88 -19.19
CA THR A 3 -13.07 -13.12 -19.16
C THR A 3 -13.06 -12.14 -20.32
N ARG A 4 -14.01 -12.27 -21.25
CA ARG A 4 -14.21 -11.32 -22.34
C ARG A 4 -14.43 -9.92 -21.72
N PRO A 5 -13.59 -8.92 -22.01
CA PRO A 5 -13.71 -7.60 -21.39
C PRO A 5 -15.03 -6.93 -21.81
N THR A 6 -15.67 -6.24 -20.88
CA THR A 6 -16.90 -5.48 -21.20
C THR A 6 -16.56 -4.27 -22.10
N PRO A 7 -17.53 -3.71 -22.84
CA PRO A 7 -17.29 -2.53 -23.67
C PRO A 7 -16.67 -1.36 -22.89
N GLU A 8 -17.06 -1.16 -21.65
CA GLU A 8 -16.53 -0.10 -20.78
C GLU A 8 -15.06 -0.38 -20.39
N GLN A 9 -14.72 -1.66 -20.17
CA GLN A 9 -13.34 -2.07 -19.91
C GLN A 9 -12.47 -1.90 -21.16
N LEU A 10 -13.00 -2.16 -22.35
CA LEU A 10 -12.30 -1.92 -23.62
C LEU A 10 -12.05 -0.43 -23.85
N ALA A 11 -13.06 0.42 -23.66
CA ALA A 11 -12.94 1.87 -23.77
C ALA A 11 -11.87 2.43 -22.80
N ALA A 12 -11.85 1.91 -21.58
CA ALA A 12 -10.82 2.25 -20.59
C ALA A 12 -9.40 1.85 -21.05
N VAL A 13 -9.25 0.65 -21.63
CA VAL A 13 -7.95 0.16 -22.15
C VAL A 13 -7.49 0.99 -23.33
N GLU A 14 -8.40 1.39 -24.21
CA GLU A 14 -8.10 2.24 -25.37
C GLU A 14 -7.74 3.66 -24.96
N ALA A 15 -8.46 4.26 -24.01
CA ALA A 15 -8.11 5.56 -23.43
C ALA A 15 -6.69 5.54 -22.84
N PHE A 16 -6.32 4.47 -22.14
CA PHE A 16 -4.96 4.26 -21.63
C PHE A 16 -3.93 4.05 -22.77
N ALA A 17 -4.34 3.48 -23.89
CA ALA A 17 -3.49 3.27 -25.05
C ALA A 17 -3.11 4.60 -25.74
N VAL A 18 -3.96 5.62 -25.70
CA VAL A 18 -3.66 6.96 -26.23
C VAL A 18 -2.54 7.67 -25.43
N GLY A 19 -2.34 7.30 -24.16
CA GLY A 19 -1.18 7.73 -23.37
C GLY A 19 -1.36 9.01 -22.54
N GLY A 20 -2.60 9.43 -22.28
CA GLY A 20 -2.92 10.54 -21.39
C GLY A 20 -3.29 10.13 -19.96
N HIS A 21 -3.78 11.08 -19.18
CA HIS A 21 -4.35 10.84 -17.85
C HIS A 21 -5.76 10.28 -17.98
N VAL A 22 -6.02 9.12 -17.37
CA VAL A 22 -7.33 8.47 -17.40
C VAL A 22 -7.80 8.26 -15.96
N VAL A 23 -9.01 8.73 -15.66
CA VAL A 23 -9.67 8.47 -14.38
C VAL A 23 -10.68 7.35 -14.60
N LEU A 24 -10.51 6.26 -13.84
CA LEU A 24 -11.41 5.11 -13.90
C LEU A 24 -12.25 5.06 -12.64
N GLN A 25 -13.47 5.56 -12.74
CA GLN A 25 -14.47 5.36 -11.70
C GLN A 25 -15.04 3.95 -11.82
N ALA A 26 -15.08 3.23 -10.71
CA ALA A 26 -15.58 1.88 -10.71
C ALA A 26 -16.18 1.54 -9.34
N GLY A 27 -17.27 0.78 -9.34
CA GLY A 27 -17.98 0.34 -8.14
C GLY A 27 -17.28 -0.80 -7.39
N ALA A 28 -17.66 -1.07 -6.14
CA ALA A 28 -17.16 -2.23 -5.41
C ALA A 28 -17.40 -3.53 -6.21
N GLY A 29 -16.42 -4.43 -6.24
CA GLY A 29 -16.54 -5.69 -7.01
C GLY A 29 -16.40 -5.59 -8.54
N SER A 30 -16.32 -4.40 -9.14
CA SER A 30 -16.32 -4.21 -10.60
C SER A 30 -15.01 -4.58 -11.32
N GLY A 31 -14.11 -5.35 -10.68
CA GLY A 31 -12.89 -5.84 -11.34
C GLY A 31 -11.83 -4.79 -11.68
N LYS A 32 -11.79 -3.62 -11.02
CA LYS A 32 -10.79 -2.54 -11.24
C LYS A 32 -9.36 -3.03 -11.44
N THR A 33 -8.88 -3.83 -10.49
CA THR A 33 -7.52 -4.39 -10.53
C THR A 33 -7.35 -5.34 -11.70
N THR A 34 -8.39 -6.09 -12.08
CA THR A 34 -8.37 -6.98 -13.25
C THR A 34 -8.25 -6.18 -14.54
N THR A 35 -9.02 -5.09 -14.69
CA THR A 35 -8.93 -4.19 -15.86
C THR A 35 -7.54 -3.55 -15.95
N LEU A 36 -6.99 -3.04 -14.84
CA LEU A 36 -5.64 -2.48 -14.81
C LEU A 36 -4.55 -3.53 -15.17
N VAL A 37 -4.71 -4.78 -14.72
CA VAL A 37 -3.79 -5.87 -15.11
C VAL A 37 -3.87 -6.15 -16.61
N GLN A 38 -5.06 -6.10 -17.22
CA GLN A 38 -5.21 -6.24 -18.67
C GLN A 38 -4.53 -5.10 -19.43
N MET A 39 -4.70 -3.85 -18.97
CA MET A 39 -3.99 -2.68 -19.53
C MET A 39 -2.47 -2.85 -19.46
N ALA A 40 -1.96 -3.26 -18.29
CA ALA A 40 -0.54 -3.50 -18.06
C ALA A 40 0.03 -4.63 -18.94
N ARG A 41 -0.77 -5.65 -19.28
CA ARG A 41 -0.35 -6.71 -20.21
C ARG A 41 -0.33 -6.25 -21.67
N ARG A 42 -1.22 -5.33 -22.06
CA ARG A 42 -1.32 -4.82 -23.44
C ARG A 42 -0.19 -3.84 -23.78
N LYS A 43 0.30 -3.05 -22.82
CA LYS A 43 1.48 -2.17 -22.99
C LYS A 43 2.67 -2.64 -22.16
N ARG A 44 3.79 -2.96 -22.81
CA ARG A 44 5.07 -3.33 -22.17
C ARG A 44 5.89 -2.12 -21.70
N ARG A 45 5.22 -1.07 -21.18
CA ARG A 45 5.90 0.11 -20.64
C ARG A 45 6.08 -0.05 -19.13
N PRO A 46 7.26 0.26 -18.57
CA PRO A 46 7.44 0.21 -17.13
C PRO A 46 6.42 1.11 -16.43
N GLY A 47 5.84 0.61 -15.33
CA GLY A 47 4.78 1.31 -14.61
C GLY A 47 4.76 0.97 -13.14
N GLN A 48 4.09 1.81 -12.35
CA GLN A 48 3.94 1.63 -10.91
C GLN A 48 2.47 1.68 -10.54
N TYR A 49 1.99 0.66 -9.83
CA TYR A 49 0.66 0.60 -9.27
C TYR A 49 0.70 0.95 -7.78
N LEU A 50 0.15 2.12 -7.43
CA LEU A 50 0.09 2.61 -6.05
C LEU A 50 -1.23 2.24 -5.39
N VAL A 51 -1.15 1.65 -4.20
CA VAL A 51 -2.32 1.24 -3.41
C VAL A 51 -2.19 1.58 -1.94
N PHE A 52 -3.32 1.67 -1.23
CA PHE A 52 -3.32 2.05 0.19
C PHE A 52 -2.96 0.87 1.12
N ASN A 53 -3.31 -0.36 0.75
CA ASN A 53 -3.14 -1.54 1.60
C ASN A 53 -2.09 -2.49 1.03
N ARG A 54 -1.23 -3.00 1.92
CA ARG A 54 -0.25 -4.03 1.60
C ARG A 54 -0.88 -5.32 1.08
N SER A 55 -2.01 -5.76 1.62
CA SER A 55 -2.68 -6.98 1.13
C SER A 55 -3.11 -6.86 -0.34
N ILE A 56 -3.57 -5.67 -0.74
CA ILE A 56 -3.93 -5.36 -2.12
C ILE A 56 -2.67 -5.28 -2.99
N ALA A 57 -1.59 -4.67 -2.49
CA ALA A 57 -0.31 -4.60 -3.19
C ALA A 57 0.23 -6.00 -3.48
N ASP A 58 0.26 -6.87 -2.47
CA ASP A 58 0.76 -8.25 -2.60
C ASP A 58 -0.14 -9.08 -3.55
N GLY A 59 -1.46 -8.89 -3.47
CA GLY A 59 -2.41 -9.48 -4.43
C GLY A 59 -2.20 -9.01 -5.86
N ALA A 60 -1.88 -7.72 -6.03
CA ALA A 60 -1.57 -7.11 -7.33
C ALA A 60 -0.24 -7.61 -7.90
N ARG A 61 0.84 -7.66 -7.09
CA ARG A 61 2.17 -8.17 -7.51
C ARG A 61 2.11 -9.55 -8.14
N ARG A 62 1.23 -10.43 -7.64
CA ARG A 62 1.03 -11.78 -8.20
C ARG A 62 0.31 -11.79 -9.55
N ARG A 63 -0.42 -10.73 -9.90
CA ARG A 63 -1.27 -10.64 -11.10
C ARG A 63 -0.66 -9.78 -12.21
N PHE A 64 0.05 -8.72 -11.83
CA PHE A 64 0.71 -7.81 -12.75
C PHE A 64 1.92 -8.47 -13.44
N PRO A 65 2.24 -8.08 -14.69
CA PRO A 65 3.45 -8.52 -15.37
C PRO A 65 4.70 -7.89 -14.73
N ARG A 66 5.88 -8.49 -14.98
CA ARG A 66 7.17 -8.10 -14.35
C ARG A 66 7.58 -6.64 -14.54
N HIS A 67 7.09 -5.97 -15.59
CA HIS A 67 7.40 -4.56 -15.86
C HIS A 67 6.52 -3.58 -15.09
N VAL A 68 5.52 -4.05 -14.32
CA VAL A 68 4.69 -3.20 -13.47
C VAL A 68 4.91 -3.54 -12.01
N GLY A 69 5.50 -2.60 -11.26
CA GLY A 69 5.61 -2.67 -9.82
C GLY A 69 4.25 -2.42 -9.15
N ALA A 70 4.03 -2.98 -7.97
CA ALA A 70 2.85 -2.69 -7.16
C ALA A 70 3.29 -2.45 -5.71
N ASP A 71 3.07 -1.24 -5.21
CA ASP A 71 3.59 -0.77 -3.93
C ASP A 71 2.58 0.10 -3.21
N THR A 72 2.74 0.21 -1.89
CA THR A 72 2.07 1.27 -1.16
C THR A 72 2.88 2.55 -1.22
N ALA A 73 2.25 3.70 -0.97
CA ALA A 73 2.97 4.97 -0.89
C ALA A 73 4.13 4.90 0.13
N HIS A 74 3.91 4.23 1.26
CA HIS A 74 4.91 4.02 2.29
C HIS A 74 6.05 3.10 1.84
N SER A 75 5.76 1.97 1.17
CA SER A 75 6.83 1.09 0.70
C SER A 75 7.66 1.74 -0.40
N LEU A 76 7.01 2.48 -1.29
CA LEU A 76 7.70 3.24 -2.34
C LEU A 76 8.59 4.34 -1.74
N ALA A 77 8.07 5.10 -0.78
CA ALA A 77 8.87 6.11 -0.08
C ALA A 77 10.03 5.49 0.71
N TYR A 78 9.82 4.33 1.34
CA TYR A 78 10.86 3.63 2.05
C TYR A 78 12.01 3.19 1.13
N GLN A 79 11.68 2.66 -0.06
CA GLN A 79 12.66 2.29 -1.08
C GLN A 79 13.44 3.50 -1.61
N ALA A 80 12.78 4.64 -1.81
CA ALA A 80 13.42 5.85 -2.32
C ALA A 80 14.36 6.52 -1.31
N VAL A 81 13.91 6.66 -0.06
CA VAL A 81 14.63 7.46 0.95
C VAL A 81 14.61 6.84 2.36
N GLY A 82 13.54 6.12 2.72
CA GLY A 82 13.37 5.61 4.09
C GLY A 82 14.44 4.61 4.53
N TRP A 83 15.09 3.89 3.60
CA TRP A 83 16.21 2.99 3.91
C TRP A 83 17.38 3.70 4.61
N ARG A 84 17.59 4.99 4.35
CA ARG A 84 18.62 5.80 5.05
C ARG A 84 18.31 6.02 6.53
N TYR A 85 17.05 5.86 6.90
CA TYR A 85 16.54 6.01 8.26
C TYR A 85 16.06 4.67 8.83
N ALA A 86 16.51 3.54 8.26
CA ALA A 86 16.05 2.20 8.63
C ALA A 86 16.22 1.93 10.13
N GLU A 87 17.37 2.30 10.71
CA GLU A 87 17.63 2.14 12.15
C GLU A 87 16.60 2.90 13.00
N ARG A 88 16.34 4.17 12.64
CA ARG A 88 15.37 5.01 13.34
C ARG A 88 13.94 4.50 13.18
N LEU A 89 13.60 3.99 12.00
CA LEU A 89 12.27 3.44 11.69
C LEU A 89 12.05 2.05 12.30
N ALA A 90 13.12 1.28 12.52
CA ALA A 90 13.08 -0.04 13.15
C ALA A 90 13.08 0.05 14.69
N MET A 91 13.31 1.24 15.26
CA MET A 91 13.24 1.40 16.71
C MET A 91 11.85 1.00 17.23
N PRO A 92 11.78 0.30 18.37
CA PRO A 92 10.52 0.01 19.02
C PRO A 92 9.73 1.30 19.23
N CYS A 93 8.49 1.32 18.76
CA CYS A 93 7.61 2.43 19.05
C CYS A 93 7.51 2.56 20.57
N MET A 94 7.73 3.76 21.11
CA MET A 94 7.43 3.99 22.51
C MET A 94 5.94 3.77 22.71
N SER A 95 5.58 3.00 23.74
CA SER A 95 4.18 2.86 24.10
C SER A 95 3.62 4.24 24.45
N SER A 96 2.38 4.48 24.07
CA SER A 96 1.64 5.70 24.45
C SER A 96 1.69 5.94 25.96
N ALA A 97 1.65 4.86 26.75
CA ALA A 97 1.83 4.90 28.20
C ALA A 97 3.21 5.42 28.63
N LYS A 98 4.29 4.95 28.00
CA LYS A 98 5.67 5.41 28.29
C LYS A 98 5.87 6.85 27.84
N LEU A 99 5.34 7.24 26.70
CA LEU A 99 5.37 8.63 26.21
C LEU A 99 4.61 9.56 27.15
N ALA A 100 3.42 9.16 27.63
CA ALA A 100 2.65 9.92 28.60
C ALA A 100 3.41 10.08 29.92
N ALA A 101 4.05 9.03 30.45
CA ALA A 101 4.86 9.14 31.66
C ALA A 101 6.00 10.18 31.52
N VAL A 102 6.61 10.28 30.33
CA VAL A 102 7.68 11.25 30.05
C VAL A 102 7.13 12.67 29.83
N LEU A 103 5.97 12.81 29.19
CA LEU A 103 5.38 14.12 28.86
C LEU A 103 4.50 14.71 29.97
N GLY A 104 4.16 13.94 31.01
CA GLY A 104 3.42 14.39 32.17
C GLY A 104 1.95 14.83 31.98
N PRO A 105 1.16 14.40 30.97
CA PRO A 105 -0.26 14.73 30.94
C PRO A 105 -0.98 13.99 32.07
N THR A 106 -1.43 14.73 33.08
CA THR A 106 -2.24 14.23 34.19
C THR A 106 -3.66 13.89 33.72
N GLY A 107 -4.09 12.63 33.90
CA GLY A 107 -5.50 12.25 33.85
C GLY A 107 -5.98 11.34 32.69
N THR A 108 -5.11 10.94 31.76
CA THR A 108 -5.54 10.09 30.62
C THR A 108 -5.20 8.61 30.81
N ARG A 109 -6.22 7.74 30.83
CA ARG A 109 -6.06 6.28 30.77
C ARG A 109 -5.84 5.87 29.31
N TRP A 110 -4.60 5.51 28.96
CA TRP A 110 -4.27 5.06 27.61
C TRP A 110 -4.50 3.55 27.45
N PRO A 111 -5.20 3.11 26.39
CA PRO A 111 -5.29 1.68 26.09
C PRO A 111 -3.89 1.13 25.76
N LYS A 112 -3.61 -0.11 26.18
CA LYS A 112 -2.34 -0.79 25.90
C LYS A 112 -2.12 -0.80 24.38
N CYS A 113 -1.02 -0.21 23.92
CA CYS A 113 -0.65 -0.25 22.52
C CYS A 113 -0.28 -1.69 22.13
N CYS A 114 -1.08 -2.33 21.27
CA CYS A 114 -0.87 -3.70 20.81
C CYS A 114 0.50 -3.95 20.14
N ARG A 115 1.19 -2.88 19.72
CA ARG A 115 2.51 -2.94 19.09
C ARG A 115 3.68 -2.87 20.08
N CYS A 116 3.44 -2.49 21.32
CA CYS A 116 4.50 -2.27 22.32
C CYS A 116 4.59 -3.39 23.37
N SER A 117 3.80 -4.44 23.24
CA SER A 117 3.83 -5.63 24.11
C SER A 117 5.02 -6.53 23.75
N GLY A 118 6.25 -6.03 23.94
CA GLY A 118 7.45 -6.85 24.03
C GLY A 118 7.54 -7.51 25.42
N PRO A 119 8.39 -8.55 25.60
CA PRO A 119 8.51 -9.25 26.88
C PRO A 119 8.90 -8.24 27.96
N GLY A 120 8.13 -8.22 29.04
CA GLY A 120 8.26 -7.26 30.12
C GLY A 120 9.65 -7.32 30.74
N VAL A 121 10.34 -6.18 30.76
CA VAL A 121 11.43 -5.98 31.71
C VAL A 121 10.75 -5.60 33.02
N GLU A 122 10.56 -6.59 33.90
CA GLU A 122 10.34 -6.35 35.32
C GLU A 122 11.51 -5.52 35.84
N SER A 123 11.19 -4.36 36.40
CA SER A 123 12.13 -3.56 37.18
C SER A 123 11.80 -3.76 38.66
N PRO A 124 12.82 -3.74 39.55
CA PRO A 124 12.70 -4.14 40.95
C PRO A 124 11.77 -3.25 41.78
#